data_AF-A0A662H0J3-F1
#
_entry.id   AF-A0A662H0J3-F1
#
_cell.length_a   1.000
_cell.length_b   1.000
_cell.length_c   1.000
_cell.angle_alpha   90.00
_cell.angle_beta   90.00
_cell.angle_gamma   90.00
#
_symmetry.space_group_name_H-M   'P 1'
#
loop_
_entity.id
_entity.type
_entity.pdbx_description
1 polymer ?
#
loop_
_entity_poly.entity_id
_entity_poly.type
_entity_poly.pdbx_seq_one_letter_code
_entity_poly.pdbx_strand_id
1 'polypeptide(L)'
;MLPEEMLRSLFESIFAFLPRLAFALIALLVGWVLGKLIGATVGTFVRKLGVDDAFKNSALGKALTRFGMSISSFLGASIKWFVYAFAVMVSIDLLGIPVLERFAEIAIEYLPNLVGGLLILVA
;
A
#
# COMPACT_ATOMS: atom_id res chain seq x y z
N MET A 1 -6.47 -3.52 -42.81
CA MET A 1 -5.73 -4.39 -41.87
C MET A 1 -6.39 -5.74 -41.90
N LEU A 2 -5.66 -6.76 -42.36
CA LEU A 2 -6.21 -8.11 -42.46
C LEU A 2 -6.41 -8.69 -41.05
N PRO A 3 -7.42 -9.55 -40.81
CA PRO A 3 -7.65 -10.19 -39.50
C PRO A 3 -6.40 -10.88 -38.93
N GLU A 4 -5.52 -11.39 -39.80
CA GLU A 4 -4.27 -12.04 -39.44
C GLU A 4 -3.23 -11.08 -38.83
N GLU A 5 -3.20 -9.82 -39.27
CA GLU A 5 -2.29 -8.80 -38.72
C GLU A 5 -2.72 -8.38 -37.32
N MET A 6 -4.04 -8.30 -37.10
CA MET A 6 -4.58 -8.05 -35.76
C MET A 6 -4.15 -9.19 -34.83
N LEU A 7 -4.42 -10.44 -35.18
CA LEU A 7 -4.02 -11.57 -34.35
C LEU A 7 -2.52 -11.55 -34.02
N ARG A 8 -1.63 -11.31 -35.00
CA ARG A 8 -0.18 -11.20 -34.76
C ARG A 8 0.18 -10.11 -33.75
N SER A 9 -0.36 -8.90 -33.90
CA SER A 9 -0.09 -7.79 -32.98
C SER A 9 -0.62 -8.04 -31.55
N LEU A 10 -1.75 -8.74 -31.43
CA LEU A 10 -2.30 -9.15 -30.14
C LEU A 10 -1.39 -10.19 -29.47
N PHE A 11 -0.90 -11.19 -30.23
CA PHE A 11 0.05 -12.18 -29.71
C PHE A 11 1.36 -11.52 -29.25
N GLU A 12 1.95 -10.63 -30.06
CA GLU A 12 3.18 -9.91 -29.69
C GLU A 12 3.00 -9.08 -28.41
N SER A 13 1.86 -8.40 -28.26
CA SER A 13 1.53 -7.62 -27.07
C SER A 13 1.43 -8.49 -25.81
N ILE A 14 0.79 -9.67 -25.92
CA ILE A 14 0.68 -10.63 -24.81
C ILE A 14 2.08 -11.12 -24.40
N PHE A 15 2.91 -11.55 -25.35
CA PHE A 15 4.27 -12.01 -25.05
C PHE A 15 5.16 -10.92 -24.46
N ALA A 16 4.99 -9.66 -24.86
CA ALA A 16 5.70 -8.53 -24.27
C ALA A 16 5.22 -8.18 -22.84
N PHE A 17 3.97 -8.53 -22.49
CA PHE A 17 3.41 -8.29 -21.16
C PHE A 17 3.86 -9.31 -20.12
N LEU A 18 4.08 -10.58 -20.51
CA LEU A 18 4.48 -11.67 -19.60
C LEU A 18 5.72 -11.33 -18.74
N PRO A 19 6.84 -10.83 -19.31
CA PRO A 19 7.99 -10.42 -18.51
C PRO A 19 7.68 -9.30 -17.52
N ARG A 20 6.89 -8.29 -17.93
CA ARG A 20 6.49 -7.17 -17.08
C ARG A 20 5.64 -7.64 -15.90
N LEU A 21 4.70 -8.54 -16.16
CA LEU A 21 3.89 -9.18 -15.13
C LEU A 21 4.77 -9.92 -14.12
N ALA A 22 5.80 -10.66 -14.58
CA ALA A 22 6.73 -11.33 -13.68
C ALA A 22 7.48 -10.35 -12.76
N PHE A 23 8.00 -9.23 -13.29
CA PHE A 23 8.65 -8.20 -12.48
C PHE A 23 7.72 -7.53 -11.49
N ALA A 24 6.48 -7.23 -11.89
CA ALA A 24 5.46 -6.68 -11.01
C ALA A 24 5.13 -7.63 -9.86
N LEU A 25 4.98 -8.93 -10.14
CA LEU A 25 4.76 -9.95 -9.10
C LEU A 25 5.96 -10.06 -8.15
N ILE A 26 7.19 -10.01 -8.67
CA ILE A 26 8.40 -9.99 -7.84
C ILE A 26 8.39 -8.78 -6.91
N ALA A 27 8.06 -7.59 -7.42
CA ALA A 27 7.97 -6.37 -6.61
C ALA A 27 6.93 -6.50 -5.49
N LEU A 28 5.76 -7.10 -5.77
CA LEU A 28 4.74 -7.39 -4.74
C LEU A 28 5.25 -8.36 -3.68
N LEU A 29 5.95 -9.43 -4.07
CA LEU A 29 6.54 -10.38 -3.13
C LEU A 29 7.59 -9.71 -2.25
N VAL A 30 8.48 -8.92 -2.84
CA VAL A 30 9.49 -8.15 -2.11
C VAL A 30 8.84 -7.18 -1.13
N GLY A 31 7.86 -6.41 -1.59
CA GLY A 31 7.09 -5.48 -0.77
C GLY A 31 6.36 -6.17 0.38
N TRP A 32 5.79 -7.36 0.15
CA TRP A 32 5.12 -8.15 1.18
C TRP A 32 6.08 -8.54 2.32
N VAL A 33 7.29 -8.99 1.96
CA VAL A 33 8.35 -9.32 2.92
C VAL A 33 8.83 -8.06 3.64
N LEU A 34 9.15 -7.00 2.91
CA LEU A 34 9.63 -5.75 3.48
C LEU A 34 8.62 -5.13 4.44
N GLY A 35 7.34 -5.07 4.08
CA GLY A 35 6.31 -4.51 4.95
C GLY A 35 6.15 -5.30 6.25
N LYS A 36 6.28 -6.63 6.19
CA LYS A 36 6.27 -7.47 7.40
C LYS A 36 7.48 -7.18 8.29
N LEU A 37 8.67 -7.06 7.71
CA LEU A 37 9.92 -6.80 8.45
C LEU A 37 9.95 -5.40 9.05
N ILE A 38 9.67 -4.38 8.24
CA ILE A 38 9.70 -2.97 8.65
C ILE A 38 8.60 -2.71 9.69
N GLY A 39 7.37 -3.16 9.44
CA GLY A 39 6.26 -2.99 10.38
C GLY A 39 6.53 -3.64 11.75
N ALA A 40 7.09 -4.86 11.76
CA ALA A 40 7.48 -5.53 13.00
C ALA A 40 8.60 -4.79 13.74
N THR A 41 9.60 -4.29 12.99
CA THR A 41 10.73 -3.55 13.56
C THR A 41 10.27 -2.24 14.18
N VAL A 42 9.46 -1.46 13.46
CA VAL A 42 8.92 -0.19 13.95
C VAL A 42 8.01 -0.41 15.15
N GLY A 43 7.08 -1.37 15.10
CA GLY A 43 6.21 -1.67 16.22
C GLY A 43 7.00 -2.06 17.48
N THR A 44 8.04 -2.87 17.34
CA THR A 44 8.92 -3.24 18.45
C THR A 44 9.69 -2.03 19.00
N PHE A 45 10.20 -1.17 18.11
CA PHE A 45 10.94 0.02 18.50
C PHE A 45 10.06 1.03 19.26
N VAL A 46 8.88 1.33 18.72
CA VAL A 46 7.89 2.22 19.36
C VAL A 46 7.46 1.69 20.72
N ARG A 47 7.26 0.37 20.84
CA ARG A 47 6.94 -0.26 22.13
C ARG A 47 8.07 -0.09 23.15
N LYS A 48 9.33 -0.28 22.73
CA LYS A 48 10.51 -0.09 23.59
C LYS A 48 10.67 1.35 24.09
N LEU A 49 10.19 2.33 23.34
CA LEU A 49 10.18 3.74 23.75
C LEU A 49 9.10 4.08 24.79
N GLY A 50 8.25 3.13 25.20
CA GLY A 50 7.20 3.38 26.19
C GLY A 50 6.03 4.22 25.66
N VAL A 51 5.87 4.30 24.34
CA VAL A 51 4.79 5.09 23.70
C VAL A 51 3.41 4.57 24.09
N ASP A 52 3.27 3.26 24.29
CA ASP A 52 2.01 2.66 24.73
C ASP A 52 1.56 3.20 26.10
N ASP A 53 2.49 3.32 27.05
CA ASP A 53 2.20 3.83 28.39
C ASP A 53 1.94 5.34 28.38
N ALA A 54 2.73 6.10 27.60
CA ALA A 54 2.57 7.54 27.46
C ALA A 54 1.17 7.95 26.97
N PHE A 55 0.55 7.12 26.13
CA PHE A 55 -0.75 7.42 25.52
C PHE A 55 -1.90 6.57 26.09
N LYS A 56 -1.65 5.71 27.07
CA LYS A 56 -2.65 4.80 27.66
C LYS A 56 -3.94 5.51 28.11
N ASN A 57 -3.82 6.71 28.66
CA ASN A 57 -4.96 7.49 29.17
C ASN A 57 -5.59 8.44 28.14
N SER A 58 -4.98 8.59 26.97
CA SER A 58 -5.50 9.43 25.88
C SER A 58 -6.77 8.83 25.26
N ALA A 59 -7.56 9.65 24.56
CA ALA A 59 -8.73 9.19 23.83
C ALA A 59 -8.36 8.12 22.79
N LEU A 60 -7.23 8.31 22.08
CA LEU A 60 -6.71 7.35 21.10
C LEU A 60 -6.29 6.03 21.73
N GLY A 61 -5.52 6.07 22.83
CA GLY A 61 -5.07 4.87 23.53
C GLY A 61 -6.24 4.04 24.06
N LYS A 62 -7.25 4.70 24.65
CA LYS A 62 -8.49 4.05 25.11
C LYS A 62 -9.28 3.45 23.94
N ALA A 63 -9.38 4.16 22.82
CA ALA A 63 -10.08 3.67 21.63
C ALA A 63 -9.41 2.41 21.06
N LEU A 64 -8.09 2.45 20.84
CA LEU A 64 -7.34 1.29 20.32
C LEU A 64 -7.38 0.09 21.27
N THR A 65 -7.29 0.33 22.58
CA THR A 65 -7.35 -0.74 23.58
C THR A 65 -8.71 -1.47 23.56
N ARG A 66 -9.82 -0.76 23.28
CA ARG A 66 -11.15 -1.39 23.10
C ARG A 66 -11.20 -2.38 21.94
N PHE A 67 -10.35 -2.18 20.93
CA PHE A 67 -10.18 -3.09 19.80
C PHE A 67 -9.08 -4.14 20.02
N GLY A 68 -8.56 -4.27 21.26
CA GLY A 68 -7.47 -5.20 21.58
C GLY A 68 -6.12 -4.81 20.97
N MET A 69 -5.94 -3.54 20.60
CA MET A 69 -4.74 -3.04 19.91
C MET A 69 -4.00 -2.01 20.76
N SER A 70 -2.66 -2.07 20.76
CA SER A 70 -1.78 -1.05 21.34
C SER A 70 -1.35 -0.01 20.30
N ILE A 71 -0.84 1.13 20.72
CA ILE A 71 -0.40 2.19 19.80
C ILE A 71 0.83 1.75 19.01
N SER A 72 1.76 1.04 19.64
CA SER A 72 2.92 0.46 18.99
C SER A 72 2.53 -0.55 17.90
N SER A 73 1.55 -1.42 18.19
CA SER A 73 1.00 -2.34 17.18
C SER A 73 0.24 -1.63 16.07
N PHE A 74 -0.50 -0.57 16.39
CA PHE A 74 -1.20 0.24 15.40
C PHE A 74 -0.21 0.90 14.44
N LEU A 75 0.81 1.59 14.97
CA LEU A 75 1.85 2.23 14.16
C LEU A 75 2.63 1.22 13.31
N GLY A 76 3.00 0.06 13.89
CA GLY A 76 3.63 -1.02 13.13
C GLY A 76 2.74 -1.52 11.98
N ALA A 77 1.43 -1.66 12.22
CA ALA A 77 0.47 -2.03 11.19
C ALA A 77 0.29 -0.93 10.13
N SER A 78 0.23 0.34 10.53
CA SER A 78 0.15 1.48 9.61
C SER A 78 1.36 1.49 8.67
N ILE A 79 2.58 1.40 9.20
CA ILE A 79 3.81 1.37 8.40
C ILE A 79 3.82 0.17 7.45
N LYS A 80 3.42 -1.02 7.92
CA LYS A 80 3.29 -2.20 7.07
C LYS A 80 2.35 -1.94 5.88
N TRP A 81 1.18 -1.33 6.13
CA TRP A 81 0.23 -0.99 5.07
C TRP A 81 0.77 0.06 4.09
N PHE A 82 1.51 1.06 4.57
CA PHE A 82 2.20 2.02 3.70
C PHE A 82 3.22 1.35 2.78
N VAL A 83 4.02 0.42 3.29
CA VAL A 83 4.97 -0.35 2.47
C VAL A 83 4.24 -1.20 1.43
N TYR A 84 3.08 -1.78 1.78
CA TYR A 84 2.27 -2.54 0.82
C TYR A 84 1.67 -1.65 -0.26
N ALA A 85 1.16 -0.47 0.10
CA ALA A 85 0.67 0.50 -0.87
C ALA A 85 1.80 0.93 -1.84
N PHE A 86 2.99 1.19 -1.32
CA PHE A 86 4.15 1.52 -2.15
C PHE A 86 4.57 0.38 -3.06
N ALA A 87 4.56 -0.86 -2.57
CA ALA A 87 4.86 -2.03 -3.39
C ALA A 87 3.84 -2.25 -4.52
N VAL A 88 2.56 -1.98 -4.25
CA VAL A 88 1.51 -2.00 -5.26
C VAL A 88 1.77 -0.94 -6.33
N MET A 89 2.12 0.29 -5.91
CA MET A 89 2.47 1.38 -6.84
C MET A 89 3.62 0.98 -7.76
N VAL A 90 4.74 0.51 -7.19
CA VAL A 90 5.89 0.04 -7.97
C VAL A 90 5.50 -1.11 -8.90
N SER A 91 4.62 -2.02 -8.48
CA SER A 91 4.15 -3.10 -9.35
C SER A 91 3.33 -2.57 -10.54
N ILE A 92 2.51 -1.53 -10.32
CA ILE A 92 1.70 -0.89 -11.37
C ILE A 92 2.62 -0.22 -12.39
N ASP A 93 3.64 0.51 -11.92
CA ASP A 93 4.64 1.14 -12.78
C ASP A 93 5.40 0.09 -13.62
N LEU A 94 5.77 -1.04 -13.00
CA LEU A 94 6.47 -2.14 -13.68
C LEU A 94 5.59 -2.87 -14.70
N LEU A 95 4.27 -2.93 -14.49
CA LEU A 95 3.33 -3.46 -15.49
C LEU A 95 3.33 -2.59 -16.75
N GLY A 96 3.56 -1.28 -16.61
CA GLY A 96 3.61 -0.33 -17.73
C GLY A 96 2.27 -0.17 -18.42
N ILE A 97 1.17 -0.20 -17.63
CA ILE A 97 -0.20 -0.04 -18.13
C ILE A 97 -0.66 1.37 -17.77
N PRO A 98 -0.71 2.31 -18.74
CA PRO A 98 -0.96 3.73 -18.44
C PRO A 98 -2.29 4.00 -17.74
N VAL A 99 -3.32 3.20 -18.00
CA VAL A 99 -4.62 3.35 -17.32
C VAL A 99 -4.54 2.98 -15.84
N LEU A 100 -3.72 1.99 -15.47
CA LEU A 100 -3.54 1.59 -14.07
C LEU A 100 -2.67 2.59 -13.32
N GLU A 101 -1.61 3.08 -13.97
CA GLU A 101 -0.72 4.13 -13.43
C GLU A 101 -1.52 5.39 -13.11
N ARG A 102 -2.28 5.90 -14.10
CA ARG A 102 -3.15 7.07 -13.90
C ARG A 102 -4.18 6.84 -12.79
N PHE A 103 -4.77 5.66 -12.71
CA PHE A 103 -5.72 5.34 -11.64
C PHE A 103 -5.04 5.38 -10.26
N ALA A 104 -3.83 4.84 -10.15
CA ALA A 104 -3.07 4.84 -8.90
C ALA A 104 -2.66 6.25 -8.47
N GLU A 105 -2.22 7.09 -9.41
CA GLU A 105 -1.92 8.51 -9.18
C GLU A 105 -3.15 9.25 -8.61
N ILE A 106 -4.30 9.12 -9.28
CA ILE A 106 -5.56 9.73 -8.84
C ILE A 106 -5.94 9.23 -7.44
N ALA A 107 -5.80 7.94 -7.16
CA ALA A 107 -6.13 7.38 -5.86
C ALA A 107 -5.27 7.98 -4.73
N ILE A 108 -3.97 8.21 -4.97
CA ILE A 108 -3.06 8.85 -4.02
C ILE A 108 -3.43 10.32 -3.81
N GLU A 109 -3.67 11.06 -4.90
CA GLU A 109 -4.08 12.47 -4.83
C GLU A 109 -5.44 12.66 -4.14
N TYR A 110 -6.29 11.64 -4.18
CA TYR A 110 -7.58 11.67 -3.50
C TYR A 110 -7.46 11.48 -1.99
N LEU A 111 -6.41 10.84 -1.47
CA LEU A 111 -6.27 10.57 -0.02
C LEU A 111 -6.32 11.84 0.84
N PRO A 112 -5.58 12.93 0.55
CA PRO A 112 -5.69 14.18 1.29
C PRO A 112 -7.10 14.78 1.25
N ASN A 113 -7.73 14.79 0.08
CA ASN A 113 -9.08 15.34 -0.11
C ASN A 113 -10.13 14.51 0.65
N LEU A 114 -9.99 13.19 0.66
CA LEU A 114 -10.84 12.28 1.42
C LEU A 114 -10.72 12.53 2.93
N VAL A 115 -9.49 12.66 3.44
CA VAL A 115 -9.25 12.99 4.85
C VAL A 115 -9.85 14.37 5.18
N GLY A 116 -9.63 15.38 4.34
CA GLY A 116 -10.21 16.71 4.52
C GLY A 116 -11.73 16.68 4.55
N GLY A 117 -12.36 15.95 3.63
CA GLY A 117 -13.80 15.76 3.60
C GLY A 117 -14.33 15.03 4.85
N LEU A 118 -13.67 13.96 5.29
CA LEU A 118 -14.04 13.24 6.51
C LEU A 118 -13.92 14.11 7.77
N LEU A 119 -12.88 14.95 7.84
CA LEU A 119 -12.71 15.90 8.95
C LEU A 119 -13.87 16.89 9.00
N ILE A 120 -14.34 17.41 7.85
CA ILE A 120 -15.50 18.30 7.78
C ILE A 120 -16.79 17.57 8.21
N LEU A 121 -16.94 16.29 7.91
CA LEU A 121 -18.14 15.52 8.29
C LEU A 121 -18.22 15.24 9.79
N VAL A 122 -17.08 15.15 10.48
CA VAL A 122 -17.01 14.81 11.91
C VAL A 122 -16.88 16.05 12.80
N ALA A 123 -16.28 17.13 12.29
CA ALA A 123 -16.14 18.40 13.01
C ALA A 123 -17.47 19.14 13.19
#